data_AF-A0A661QIZ6-F1
#
_entry.id   AF-A0A661QIZ6-F1
#
_cell.length_a   1.000
_cell.length_b   1.000
_cell.length_c   1.000
_cell.angle_alpha   90.00
_cell.angle_beta   90.00
_cell.angle_gamma   90.00
#
_symmetry.space_group_name_H-M   'P 1'
#
loop_
_entity.id
_entity.type
_entity.pdbx_description
1 polymer ?
#
loop_
_entity_poly.entity_id
_entity_poly.type
_entity_poly.pdbx_seq_one_letter_code
_entity_poly.pdbx_strand_id
1 'polypeptide(L)'
;MGGAKNIFSSRWGIISVGALIGIFAELLQKLGNPGNMGICVACFERDIAGATGLHRAAVVQYMRPEIIGFVLGSLIAAYIFKEFRPRAGSAPIARFVLGVFAMIGA
;
A
#
# COMPACT_ATOMS: atom_id res chain seq x y z
N MET A 1 -23.30 -15.52 6.98
CA MET A 1 -24.70 -15.17 6.64
C MET A 1 -25.01 -13.80 7.21
N GLY A 2 -25.65 -12.95 6.42
CA GLY A 2 -25.94 -11.54 6.72
C GLY A 2 -25.38 -10.62 5.63
N GLY A 3 -25.87 -10.77 4.39
CA GLY A 3 -25.47 -9.93 3.26
C GLY A 3 -25.97 -8.51 3.45
N ALA A 4 -25.08 -7.60 3.87
CA ALA A 4 -25.32 -6.19 3.70
C ALA A 4 -25.44 -5.94 2.18
N LYS A 5 -26.55 -5.35 1.73
CA LYS A 5 -26.61 -4.83 0.36
C LYS A 5 -25.42 -3.88 0.21
N ASN A 6 -24.46 -4.21 -0.64
CA ASN A 6 -23.30 -3.35 -0.91
C ASN A 6 -23.81 -2.06 -1.58
N ILE A 7 -24.14 -1.04 -0.78
CA ILE A 7 -24.58 0.27 -1.27
C ILE A 7 -23.49 0.89 -2.17
N PHE A 8 -22.22 0.54 -1.91
CA PHE A 8 -21.05 0.88 -2.72
C PHE A 8 -20.94 0.13 -4.07
N SER A 9 -21.71 -0.94 -4.30
CA SER A 9 -21.70 -1.71 -5.56
C SER A 9 -22.74 -1.22 -6.58
N SER A 10 -23.51 -0.18 -6.25
CA SER A 10 -24.37 0.51 -7.21
C SER A 10 -23.53 1.31 -8.21
N ARG A 11 -24.02 1.53 -9.44
CA ARG A 11 -23.29 2.31 -10.47
C ARG A 11 -22.84 3.67 -9.93
N TRP A 12 -23.72 4.35 -9.19
CA TRP A 12 -23.42 5.62 -8.53
C TRP A 12 -22.44 5.48 -7.35
N GLY A 13 -22.44 4.35 -6.65
CA GLY A 13 -21.50 4.05 -5.56
C GLY A 13 -20.08 3.80 -6.07
N ILE A 14 -19.94 3.08 -7.19
CA ILE A 14 -18.63 2.86 -7.83
C ILE A 14 -18.05 4.18 -8.34
N ILE A 15 -18.89 5.02 -8.97
CA ILE A 15 -18.46 6.33 -9.49
C ILE A 15 -18.03 7.26 -8.34
N SER A 16 -18.78 7.32 -7.24
CA SER A 16 -18.44 8.19 -6.11
C SER A 16 -17.15 7.76 -5.40
N VAL A 17 -16.95 6.45 -5.22
CA VAL A 17 -15.71 5.91 -4.64
C VAL A 17 -14.52 6.15 -5.57
N GLY A 18 -14.68 5.94 -6.87
CA GLY A 18 -13.64 6.23 -7.87
C GLY A 18 -13.23 7.70 -7.89
N ALA A 19 -14.20 8.62 -7.84
CA ALA A 19 -13.95 10.06 -7.78
C ALA A 19 -13.24 10.46 -6.48
N LEU A 20 -13.67 9.91 -5.33
CA LEU A 20 -12.99 10.12 -4.05
C LEU A 20 -11.55 9.64 -4.09
N ILE A 21 -11.30 8.41 -4.52
CA ILE A 21 -9.94 7.84 -4.61
C ILE A 21 -9.07 8.68 -5.55
N GLY A 22 -9.60 9.12 -6.70
CA GLY A 22 -8.88 9.96 -7.65
C GLY A 22 -8.46 11.32 -7.06
N ILE A 23 -9.38 12.00 -6.38
CA ILE A 23 -9.09 13.28 -5.71
C ILE A 23 -8.07 13.10 -4.58
N PHE A 24 -8.25 12.07 -3.75
CA PHE A 24 -7.32 11.78 -2.66
C PHE A 24 -5.93 11.42 -3.19
N ALA A 25 -5.82 10.64 -4.26
CA ALA A 25 -4.52 10.25 -4.83
C ALA A 25 -3.68 11.47 -5.24
N GLU A 26 -4.27 12.45 -5.91
CA GLU A 26 -3.55 13.66 -6.32
C GLU A 26 -3.18 14.55 -5.12
N LEU A 27 -4.08 14.67 -4.14
CA LEU A 27 -3.80 15.40 -2.89
C LEU A 27 -2.65 14.77 -2.10
N LEU A 28 -2.66 13.45 -1.92
CA LEU A 28 -1.61 12.71 -1.23
C LEU A 28 -0.26 12.85 -1.92
N GLN A 29 -0.22 12.92 -3.25
CA GLN A 29 1.02 13.19 -4.01
C GLN A 29 1.58 14.59 -3.72
N LYS A 30 0.71 15.62 -3.65
CA LYS A 30 1.13 16.99 -3.34
C LYS A 30 1.63 17.15 -1.90
N LEU A 31 0.99 16.45 -0.97
CA LEU A 31 1.33 16.46 0.46
C LEU A 31 2.38 15.40 0.86
N GLY A 32 2.89 14.63 -0.09
CA GLY A 32 3.87 13.56 0.15
C GLY A 32 5.22 14.07 0.67
N ASN A 33 5.94 13.22 1.41
CA ASN A 33 7.26 13.53 1.96
C ASN A 33 8.32 12.67 1.25
N PRO A 34 9.00 13.13 0.17
CA PRO A 34 9.18 14.48 -0.32
C PRO A 34 8.08 14.93 -1.30
N GLY A 35 7.95 16.25 -1.48
CA GLY A 35 6.89 16.85 -2.29
C GLY A 35 6.84 16.30 -3.72
N ASN A 36 5.63 16.02 -4.19
CA ASN A 36 5.33 15.46 -5.51
C ASN A 36 5.71 13.97 -5.69
N MET A 37 6.06 13.26 -4.62
CA MET A 37 6.30 11.81 -4.66
C MET A 37 5.03 11.04 -4.29
N GLY A 38 4.69 10.05 -5.12
CA GLY A 38 3.51 9.20 -4.92
C GLY A 38 3.77 8.01 -4.01
N ILE A 39 2.71 7.24 -3.75
CA ILE A 39 2.80 5.95 -3.05
C ILE A 39 3.45 4.94 -4.01
N CYS A 40 4.79 4.93 -4.05
CA CYS A 40 5.56 3.98 -4.85
C CYS A 40 6.14 2.90 -3.94
N VAL A 41 5.49 1.71 -3.95
CA VAL A 41 5.90 0.59 -3.11
C VAL A 41 7.35 0.17 -3.37
N ALA A 42 7.79 0.22 -4.64
CA ALA A 42 9.18 -0.11 -4.99
C ALA A 42 10.19 0.89 -4.42
N CYS A 43 9.98 2.20 -4.60
CA CYS A 43 10.88 3.20 -4.01
C CYS A 43 10.89 3.12 -2.48
N PHE A 44 9.75 2.78 -1.87
CA PHE A 44 9.65 2.65 -0.43
C PHE A 44 10.37 1.41 0.10
N GLU A 45 10.30 0.27 -0.59
CA GLU A 45 11.09 -0.91 -0.25
C GLU A 45 12.61 -0.64 -0.34
N ARG A 46 13.04 0.13 -1.34
CA ARG A 46 14.43 0.62 -1.41
C ARG A 46 14.76 1.48 -0.18
N ASP A 47 13.94 2.49 0.12
CA ASP A 47 14.21 3.41 1.23
C ASP A 47 14.21 2.66 2.60
N ILE A 48 13.35 1.64 2.78
CA ILE A 48 13.34 0.74 3.93
C ILE A 48 14.60 -0.14 3.98
N ALA A 49 15.07 -0.66 2.83
CA ALA A 49 16.34 -1.38 2.76
C ALA A 49 17.52 -0.47 3.13
N GLY A 50 17.41 0.84 2.87
CA GLY A 50 18.39 1.83 3.31
C GLY A 50 18.36 2.03 4.82
N ALA A 51 17.16 2.15 5.39
CA ALA A 51 16.95 2.34 6.82
C ALA A 51 17.34 1.11 7.67
N THR A 52 17.17 -0.10 7.14
CA THR A 52 17.58 -1.36 7.78
C THR A 52 19.05 -1.70 7.55
N GLY A 53 19.79 -0.88 6.80
CA GLY A 53 21.23 -1.01 6.58
C GLY A 53 21.65 -2.03 5.52
N LEU A 54 20.71 -2.53 4.70
CA LEU A 54 21.01 -3.41 3.56
C LEU A 54 21.77 -2.67 2.44
N HIS A 55 21.64 -1.34 2.36
CA HIS A 55 22.49 -0.50 1.52
C HIS A 55 22.78 0.84 2.20
N ARG A 56 23.91 1.48 1.84
CA ARG A 56 24.42 2.71 2.49
C ARG A 56 24.37 3.95 1.58
N ALA A 57 23.21 4.25 1.01
CA ALA A 57 23.00 5.53 0.32
C ALA A 57 22.34 6.53 1.28
N ALA A 58 23.11 7.49 1.79
CA ALA A 58 22.71 8.39 2.88
C ALA A 58 21.39 9.16 2.64
N VAL A 59 21.01 9.40 1.38
CA VAL A 59 19.78 10.14 1.02
C VAL A 59 18.51 9.31 1.19
N VAL A 60 18.61 7.97 1.18
CA VAL A 60 17.47 7.04 1.15
C VAL A 60 17.45 6.10 2.37
N GLN A 61 18.10 6.48 3.47
CA GLN A 61 18.06 5.70 4.72
C GLN A 61 16.97 6.19 5.67
N TYR A 62 15.72 6.22 5.21
CA TYR A 62 14.61 6.61 6.07
C TYR A 62 13.39 5.74 5.80
N MET A 63 12.67 5.42 6.87
CA MET A 63 11.38 4.76 6.77
C MET A 63 10.29 5.81 6.61
N ARG A 64 9.57 5.71 5.50
CA ARG A 64 8.47 6.59 5.18
C ARG A 64 7.19 6.23 5.92
N PRO A 65 6.56 7.17 6.64
CA PRO A 65 5.33 6.90 7.37
C PRO A 65 4.17 6.52 6.45
N GLU A 66 4.21 6.86 5.15
CA GLU A 66 3.15 6.53 4.19
C GLU A 66 2.89 5.02 4.10
N ILE A 67 3.93 4.17 4.03
CA ILE A 67 3.76 2.71 3.97
C ILE A 67 3.16 2.15 5.24
N ILE A 68 3.63 2.62 6.40
CA ILE A 68 3.13 2.16 7.69
C ILE A 68 1.64 2.54 7.84
N GLY A 69 1.28 3.77 7.45
CA GLY A 69 -0.10 4.23 7.42
C GLY A 69 -0.98 3.41 6.47
N PHE A 70 -0.48 3.05 5.30
CA PHE A 70 -1.23 2.23 4.33
C PHE A 70 -1.47 0.80 4.85
N VAL A 71 -0.44 0.17 5.43
CA VAL A 71 -0.55 -1.19 5.99
C VAL A 71 -1.47 -1.21 7.21
N LEU A 72 -1.30 -0.28 8.16
CA LEU A 72 -2.17 -0.19 9.34
C LEU A 72 -3.60 0.21 8.98
N GLY A 73 -3.78 1.14 8.04
CA GLY A 73 -5.09 1.56 7.56
C GLY A 73 -5.86 0.42 6.91
N SER A 74 -5.21 -0.36 6.05
CA SER A 74 -5.82 -1.54 5.43
C SER A 74 -6.16 -2.63 6.46
N LEU A 75 -5.32 -2.80 7.48
CA LEU A 75 -5.59 -3.70 8.60
C LEU A 75 -6.83 -3.27 9.41
N ILE A 76 -6.90 -1.99 9.80
CA ILE A 76 -8.03 -1.43 10.54
C ILE A 76 -9.32 -1.57 9.72
N ALA A 77 -9.28 -1.25 8.43
CA ALA A 77 -10.43 -1.43 7.54
C ALA A 77 -10.88 -2.90 7.50
N ALA A 78 -9.96 -3.85 7.35
CA ALA A 78 -10.27 -5.28 7.33
C ALA A 78 -10.93 -5.76 8.64
N TYR A 79 -10.55 -5.20 9.79
CA TYR A 79 -11.19 -5.48 11.07
C TYR A 79 -12.60 -4.85 11.19
N ILE A 80 -12.77 -3.59 10.78
CA ILE A 80 -14.08 -2.91 10.81
C ILE A 80 -15.10 -3.66 9.95
N PHE A 81 -14.70 -4.08 8.74
CA PHE A 81 -15.56 -4.83 7.83
C PHE A 81 -15.63 -6.34 8.15
N LYS A 82 -14.92 -6.80 9.19
CA LYS A 82 -14.84 -8.22 9.61
C LYS A 82 -14.44 -9.17 8.47
N GLU A 83 -13.66 -8.68 7.51
CA GLU A 83 -13.14 -9.46 6.37
C GLU A 83 -11.71 -9.95 6.62
N PHE A 84 -11.12 -9.64 7.77
CA PHE A 84 -9.79 -10.11 8.13
C PHE A 84 -9.75 -11.65 8.22
N ARG A 85 -9.07 -12.26 7.24
CA ARG A 85 -8.82 -13.70 7.20
C ARG A 85 -7.32 -13.94 7.07
N PRO A 86 -6.62 -14.36 8.14
CA PRO A 86 -5.21 -14.66 8.05
C PRO A 86 -5.01 -15.85 7.09
N ARG A 87 -4.25 -15.63 6.03
CA ARG A 87 -3.88 -16.65 5.04
C ARG A 87 -2.37 -16.83 5.08
N ALA A 88 -1.91 -18.04 5.41
CA ALA A 88 -0.53 -18.43 5.16
C ALA A 88 -0.42 -18.94 3.70
N GLY A 89 0.57 -18.45 2.96
CA GLY A 89 0.79 -18.89 1.58
C GLY A 89 1.49 -20.26 1.53
N SER A 90 1.06 -21.14 0.63
CA SER A 90 1.66 -22.46 0.42
C SER A 90 3.08 -22.45 -0.20
N ALA A 91 3.53 -21.30 -0.71
CA ALA A 91 4.84 -21.13 -1.37
C ALA A 91 5.48 -19.77 -1.00
N PRO A 92 6.00 -19.61 0.23
CA PRO A 92 6.62 -18.37 0.68
C PRO A 92 7.90 -18.04 -0.10
N ILE A 93 8.73 -19.06 -0.38
CA ILE A 93 10.01 -18.90 -1.10
C ILE A 93 9.76 -18.38 -2.53
N ALA A 94 8.81 -18.97 -3.25
CA ALA A 94 8.49 -18.52 -4.61
C ALA A 94 8.02 -17.07 -4.65
N ARG A 95 7.17 -16.64 -3.69
CA ARG A 95 6.72 -15.25 -3.59
C ARG A 95 7.86 -14.28 -3.28
N PHE A 96 8.76 -14.66 -2.37
CA PHE A 96 9.93 -13.86 -2.05
C PHE A 96 10.82 -13.66 -3.29
N VAL A 97 11.13 -14.74 -4.00
CA VAL A 97 11.96 -14.68 -5.23
C VAL A 97 11.28 -13.84 -6.31
N LEU A 98 9.97 -14.00 -6.53
CA LEU A 98 9.22 -13.17 -7.47
C LEU A 98 9.23 -11.68 -7.07
N GLY A 99 9.19 -11.36 -5.78
CA GLY A 99 9.33 -9.99 -5.27
C GLY A 99 10.71 -9.39 -5.59
N VAL A 100 11.78 -10.18 -5.42
CA VAL A 100 13.14 -9.75 -5.81
C VAL A 100 13.20 -9.43 -7.31
N PHE A 101 12.66 -10.30 -8.17
CA PHE A 101 12.63 -10.04 -9.62
C PHE A 101 11.78 -8.82 -9.99
N ALA A 102 10.65 -8.61 -9.32
CA ALA A 102 9.83 -7.43 -9.52
C ALA A 102 10.60 -6.13 -9.20
N MET A 103 11.42 -6.14 -8.14
CA MET A 103 12.22 -5.00 -7.72
C MET A 103 13.44 -4.70 -8.61
N ILE A 104 13.95 -5.70 -9.34
CA ILE A 104 15.02 -5.47 -10.32
C ILE A 104 14.53 -4.64 -11.52
N GLY A 105 13.23 -4.74 -11.85
CA GLY A 105 12.63 -4.04 -12.99
C GLY A 105 11.83 -2.78 -12.66
N ALA A 106 11.74 -2.40 -11.38
CA ALA A 106 10.96 -1.25 -10.89
C ALA A 106 11.82 0.02 -10.77
#